data_AF-A0A9D9GD66-F1
#
_entry.id   AF-A0A9D9GD66-F1
#
_cell.length_a   1.000
_cell.length_b   1.000
_cell.length_c   1.000
_cell.angle_alpha   90.00
_cell.angle_beta   90.00
_cell.angle_gamma   90.00
#
_symmetry.space_group_name_H-M   'P 1'
#
loop_
_entity.id
_entity.type
_entity.pdbx_description
1 polymer ?
#
loop_
_entity_poly.entity_id
_entity_poly.type
_entity_poly.pdbx_seq_one_letter_code
_entity_poly.pdbx_strand_id
1 'polypeptide(L)'
;MMNILSIVWDWNPTLVNLGDLDIRWYGLMWAIGILAAERICAFMFKREGFPTRTLESAFIWVVLGTFVGARVGHCIFYEPEVYLPEPWRIITDIRDGGMASHGATLGIFLGLWFFTRGNHLPFIWGLDRIAIVAPLSGAVIRLGNLFNSEIVGYPTDSAFGFKFVYHDARRAWYEFGGNVPQEIIDMIPARHPAQLYEALCYMLTFGVLLWLYCSKDLGRRRPGLLFGGAMLGIFLTRFFIEFLKERQVDFEMGMALDMGQLLSIPFIILGVVMIARSFMRPEVADINAVMQHTVDVYKREDKKRGKKK
;
A
#
# COMPACT_ATOMS: atom_id res chain seq x y z
N MET A 1 -22.08 27.33 -13.33
CA MET A 1 -21.92 28.31 -12.23
C MET A 1 -20.43 28.28 -11.87
N MET A 2 -19.68 29.37 -12.04
CA MET A 2 -18.24 29.39 -11.73
C MET A 2 -18.04 29.17 -10.24
N ASN A 3 -17.47 28.04 -9.86
CA ASN A 3 -17.26 27.67 -8.48
C ASN A 3 -15.98 28.37 -7.97
N ILE A 4 -16.14 29.53 -7.32
CA ILE A 4 -15.05 30.40 -6.83
C ILE A 4 -14.22 29.74 -5.71
N LEU A 5 -14.67 28.61 -5.18
CA LEU A 5 -14.08 27.93 -4.01
C LEU A 5 -13.24 26.68 -4.32
N SER A 6 -13.11 26.26 -5.59
CA SER A 6 -12.34 25.05 -5.91
C SER A 6 -10.82 25.25 -5.82
N ILE A 7 -10.10 24.21 -5.41
CA ILE A 7 -8.63 24.21 -5.36
C ILE A 7 -8.08 23.82 -6.73
N VAL A 8 -7.22 24.66 -7.32
CA VAL A 8 -6.50 24.31 -8.55
C VAL A 8 -5.32 23.41 -8.19
N TRP A 9 -5.24 22.24 -8.83
CA TRP A 9 -4.15 21.29 -8.64
C TRP A 9 -3.40 21.10 -9.95
N ASP A 10 -2.38 21.94 -10.13
CA ASP A 10 -1.50 22.06 -11.29
C ASP A 10 -0.06 21.60 -10.96
N TRP A 11 0.06 20.66 -10.03
CA TRP A 11 1.36 20.16 -9.60
C TRP A 11 2.03 19.33 -10.70
N ASN A 12 3.31 19.60 -10.96
CA ASN A 12 4.10 18.79 -11.89
C ASN A 12 4.37 17.41 -11.27
N PRO A 13 3.97 16.29 -11.90
CA PRO A 13 4.23 14.95 -11.39
C PRO A 13 5.72 14.62 -11.30
N THR A 14 6.56 15.27 -12.11
CA THR A 14 8.01 15.17 -12.07
C THR A 14 8.56 16.09 -10.98
N LEU A 15 9.24 15.48 -10.00
CA LEU A 15 9.91 16.17 -8.90
C LEU A 15 11.20 16.84 -9.40
N VAL A 16 12.05 16.08 -10.08
CA VAL A 16 13.30 16.56 -10.68
C VAL A 16 13.53 15.80 -11.98
N ASN A 17 13.91 16.51 -13.04
CA ASN A 17 14.41 15.91 -14.28
C ASN A 17 15.95 15.89 -14.24
N LEU A 18 16.54 14.71 -14.45
CA LEU A 18 17.98 14.50 -14.55
C LEU A 18 18.31 13.99 -15.95
N GLY A 19 18.17 14.85 -16.96
CA GLY A 19 18.34 14.48 -18.37
C GLY A 19 17.21 13.54 -18.80
N ASP A 20 17.55 12.31 -19.17
CA ASP A 20 16.56 11.31 -19.61
C ASP A 20 15.85 10.60 -18.44
N LEU A 21 16.18 10.95 -17.19
CA LEU A 21 15.59 10.34 -16.00
C LEU A 21 14.67 11.31 -15.26
N ASP A 22 13.36 11.04 -15.31
CA ASP A 22 12.37 11.73 -14.48
C ASP A 22 12.26 11.07 -13.11
N ILE A 23 12.65 11.79 -12.06
CA ILE A 23 12.32 11.42 -10.69
C ILE A 23 10.94 11.98 -10.40
N ARG A 24 9.95 11.11 -10.15
CA ARG A 24 8.56 11.50 -9.89
C ARG A 24 8.25 11.53 -8.39
N TRP A 25 7.31 12.40 -8.01
CA TRP A 25 6.79 12.45 -6.64
C TRP A 25 6.19 11.13 -6.18
N TYR A 26 5.55 10.39 -7.10
CA TYR A 26 5.03 9.06 -6.82
C TYR A 26 6.11 8.10 -6.32
N GLY A 27 7.29 8.09 -6.97
CA GLY A 27 8.42 7.26 -6.53
C GLY A 27 8.96 7.68 -5.17
N LEU A 28 9.02 8.99 -4.90
CA LEU A 28 9.39 9.51 -3.57
C LEU A 28 8.39 9.07 -2.50
N MET A 29 7.09 9.12 -2.77
CA MET A 29 6.06 8.67 -1.83
C MET A 29 6.17 7.17 -1.55
N TRP A 30 6.50 6.35 -2.56
CA TRP A 30 6.84 4.94 -2.33
C TRP A 30 8.04 4.77 -1.39
N ALA A 31 9.14 5.50 -1.62
CA ALA A 31 10.31 5.45 -0.77
C ALA A 31 10.00 5.87 0.68
N ILE A 32 9.24 6.96 0.86
CA ILE A 32 8.79 7.42 2.18
C ILE A 32 7.90 6.36 2.84
N GLY A 33 6.96 5.77 2.10
CA GLY A 33 6.07 4.71 2.61
C GLY A 33 6.83 3.47 3.08
N ILE A 34 7.86 3.04 2.35
CA ILE A 34 8.72 1.91 2.72
C ILE A 34 9.57 2.25 3.95
N LEU A 35 10.20 3.43 3.97
CA LEU A 35 11.02 3.87 5.11
C LEU A 35 10.18 4.03 6.37
N ALA A 36 8.98 4.63 6.27
CA ALA A 36 8.09 4.77 7.41
C ALA A 36 7.63 3.39 7.93
N ALA A 37 7.26 2.47 7.04
CA ALA A 37 6.91 1.10 7.41
C ALA A 37 8.08 0.37 8.10
N GLU A 38 9.30 0.50 7.58
CA GLU A 38 10.52 -0.06 8.20
C GLU A 38 10.71 0.48 9.62
N ARG A 39 10.59 1.80 9.84
CA ARG A 39 10.78 2.40 11.17
C ARG A 39 9.73 1.96 12.17
N ILE A 40 8.48 1.83 11.75
CA ILE A 40 7.42 1.31 12.63
C ILE A 40 7.64 -0.18 12.92
N CYS A 41 8.03 -0.99 11.93
CA CYS A 41 8.42 -2.38 12.14
C CYS A 41 9.62 -2.52 13.09
N ALA A 42 10.64 -1.67 12.95
CA ALA A 42 11.80 -1.63 13.83
C ALA A 42 11.39 -1.35 15.28
N PHE A 43 10.50 -0.38 15.48
CA PHE A 43 9.89 -0.10 16.77
C PHE A 43 9.14 -1.32 17.34
N MET A 44 8.31 -1.97 16.53
CA MET A 44 7.56 -3.16 16.95
C MET A 44 8.50 -4.31 17.34
N PHE A 45 9.47 -4.63 16.50
CA PHE A 45 10.39 -5.75 16.71
C PHE A 45 11.26 -5.51 17.95
N LYS A 46 11.73 -4.27 18.15
CA LYS A 46 12.46 -3.87 19.37
C LYS A 46 11.58 -4.00 20.61
N ARG A 47 10.33 -3.54 20.56
CA ARG A 47 9.36 -3.65 21.66
C ARG A 47 9.07 -5.11 22.01
N GLU A 48 9.12 -6.00 21.03
CA GLU A 48 8.90 -7.44 21.19
C GLU A 48 10.17 -8.22 21.57
N GLY A 49 11.33 -7.57 21.64
CA GLY A 49 12.60 -8.21 22.02
C GLY A 49 13.27 -9.00 20.90
N PHE A 50 12.85 -8.83 19.64
CA PHE A 50 13.52 -9.46 18.51
C PHE A 50 14.87 -8.80 18.20
N PRO A 51 15.88 -9.57 17.78
CA PRO A 51 17.15 -9.02 17.34
C PRO A 51 17.02 -8.31 15.99
N THR A 52 17.92 -7.37 15.70
CA THR A 52 17.94 -6.58 14.45
C THR A 52 17.90 -7.45 13.19
N ARG A 53 18.57 -8.61 13.19
CA ARG A 53 18.56 -9.55 12.05
C ARG A 53 17.17 -10.01 11.64
N THR A 54 16.20 -10.04 12.55
CA THR A 54 14.81 -10.40 12.22
C THR A 54 14.16 -9.31 11.38
N LEU A 55 14.42 -8.04 11.71
CA LEU A 55 13.94 -6.89 10.93
C LEU A 55 14.59 -6.86 9.56
N GLU A 56 15.91 -7.06 9.48
CA GLU A 56 16.64 -7.12 8.21
C GLU A 56 16.09 -8.24 7.31
N SER A 57 15.81 -9.41 7.89
CA SER A 57 15.17 -10.51 7.17
C SER A 57 13.77 -10.15 6.67
N ALA A 58 12.95 -9.50 7.49
CA ALA A 58 11.62 -9.04 7.09
C ALA A 58 11.71 -8.03 5.94
N PHE A 59 12.59 -7.04 6.05
CA PHE A 59 12.81 -6.02 5.04
C PHE A 59 13.21 -6.65 3.70
N ILE A 60 14.22 -7.53 3.70
CA ILE A 60 14.68 -8.22 2.48
C ILE A 60 13.52 -8.99 1.85
N TRP A 61 12.89 -9.91 2.58
CA TRP A 61 11.90 -10.80 1.96
C TRP A 61 10.61 -10.09 1.55
N VAL A 62 10.10 -9.15 2.36
CA VAL A 62 8.84 -8.47 2.06
C VAL A 62 9.04 -7.41 0.98
N VAL A 63 10.11 -6.60 1.04
CA VAL A 63 10.37 -5.57 0.03
C VAL A 63 10.72 -6.21 -1.31
N LEU A 64 11.65 -7.18 -1.33
CA LEU A 64 11.97 -7.89 -2.58
C LEU A 64 10.74 -8.63 -3.12
N GLY A 65 9.98 -9.30 -2.25
CA GLY A 65 8.73 -9.95 -2.63
C GLY A 65 7.76 -8.97 -3.29
N THR A 66 7.61 -7.76 -2.74
CA THR A 66 6.76 -6.71 -3.28
C THR A 66 7.19 -6.32 -4.70
N PHE A 67 8.46 -5.96 -4.91
CA PHE A 67 8.94 -5.48 -6.22
C PHE A 67 8.98 -6.59 -7.26
N VAL A 68 9.51 -7.77 -6.90
CA VAL A 68 9.56 -8.93 -7.80
C VAL A 68 8.15 -9.39 -8.15
N GLY A 69 7.26 -9.51 -7.16
CA GLY A 69 5.87 -9.88 -7.38
C GLY A 69 5.14 -8.87 -8.27
N ALA A 70 5.34 -7.56 -8.05
CA ALA A 70 4.73 -6.52 -8.87
C ALA A 70 5.16 -6.61 -10.33
N ARG A 71 6.46 -6.77 -10.58
CA ARG A 71 7.03 -6.86 -11.93
C ARG A 71 6.61 -8.15 -12.63
N VAL A 72 6.81 -9.29 -11.99
CA VAL A 72 6.43 -10.61 -12.54
C VAL A 72 4.91 -10.67 -12.80
N GLY A 73 4.10 -10.15 -11.87
CA GLY A 73 2.66 -10.08 -12.05
C GLY A 73 2.27 -9.23 -13.25
N HIS A 74 2.92 -8.09 -13.47
CA HIS A 74 2.68 -7.30 -14.68
C HIS A 74 3.02 -8.09 -15.95
N CYS A 75 4.23 -8.62 -16.01
CA CYS A 75 4.73 -9.35 -17.19
C CYS A 75 3.88 -10.57 -17.55
N ILE A 76 3.35 -11.30 -16.57
CA ILE A 76 2.56 -12.52 -16.81
C ILE A 76 1.09 -12.20 -17.10
N PHE A 77 0.48 -11.25 -16.37
CA PHE A 77 -0.96 -11.03 -16.46
C PHE A 77 -1.38 -9.98 -17.49
N TYR A 78 -0.49 -9.06 -17.85
CA TYR A 78 -0.83 -7.95 -18.76
C TYR A 78 -0.09 -8.01 -20.10
N GLU A 79 1.15 -8.51 -20.14
CA GLU A 79 1.97 -8.55 -21.37
C GLU A 79 2.68 -9.90 -21.59
N PRO A 80 2.00 -11.06 -21.42
CA PRO A 80 2.65 -12.37 -21.52
C PRO A 80 3.32 -12.63 -22.88
N GLU A 81 2.75 -12.11 -23.97
CA GLU A 81 3.29 -12.22 -25.33
C GLU A 81 4.63 -11.52 -25.52
N VAL A 82 4.95 -10.51 -24.69
CA VAL A 82 6.23 -9.81 -24.72
C VAL A 82 7.28 -10.55 -23.89
N TYR A 83 6.90 -10.98 -22.68
CA TYR A 83 7.88 -11.47 -21.70
C TYR A 83 8.05 -12.98 -21.67
N LEU A 84 7.06 -13.79 -22.08
CA LEU A 84 7.22 -15.25 -22.10
C LEU A 84 8.22 -15.73 -23.17
N PRO A 85 8.28 -15.13 -24.39
CA PRO A 85 9.31 -15.49 -25.36
C PRO A 85 10.72 -15.07 -24.94
N GLU A 86 10.84 -13.97 -24.19
CA GLU A 86 12.12 -13.40 -23.76
C GLU A 86 12.15 -13.10 -22.24
N PRO A 87 12.19 -14.12 -21.36
CA PRO A 87 12.00 -13.92 -19.91
C PRO A 87 13.03 -13.02 -19.21
N TRP A 88 14.22 -12.85 -19.78
CA TRP A 88 15.23 -11.93 -19.25
C TRP A 88 14.76 -10.47 -19.26
N ARG A 89 13.81 -10.12 -20.14
CA ARG A 89 13.20 -8.79 -20.24
C ARG A 89 12.41 -8.39 -19.00
N ILE A 90 11.96 -9.35 -18.20
CA ILE A 90 11.34 -9.09 -16.89
C ILE A 90 12.30 -8.27 -16.01
N ILE A 91 13.61 -8.51 -16.12
CA ILE A 91 14.65 -7.85 -15.32
C ILE A 91 15.24 -6.64 -16.05
N THR A 92 15.54 -6.75 -17.36
CA THR A 92 16.22 -5.69 -18.11
C THR A 92 15.32 -4.49 -18.39
N ASP A 93 14.01 -4.72 -18.58
CA ASP A 93 13.07 -3.69 -19.07
C ASP A 93 12.30 -3.06 -17.90
N ILE A 94 12.84 -3.12 -16.67
CA ILE A 94 12.17 -2.57 -15.48
C ILE A 94 11.98 -1.05 -15.55
N ARG A 95 12.76 -0.37 -16.39
CA ARG A 95 12.67 1.08 -16.61
C ARG A 95 11.46 1.50 -17.43
N ASP A 96 10.89 0.58 -18.19
CA ASP A 96 9.72 0.85 -19.04
C ASP A 96 8.42 0.92 -18.22
N GLY A 97 8.52 0.70 -16.91
CA GLY A 97 7.39 0.67 -15.97
C GLY A 97 6.88 -0.74 -15.77
N GLY A 98 5.55 -0.90 -15.72
CA GLY A 98 4.94 -2.23 -15.63
C GLY A 98 5.02 -2.88 -14.25
N MET A 99 4.19 -2.39 -13.32
CA MET A 99 4.08 -2.91 -11.96
C MET A 99 2.61 -3.24 -11.66
N ALA A 100 2.29 -4.50 -11.37
CA ALA A 100 0.94 -4.93 -11.04
C ALA A 100 0.70 -4.93 -9.54
N SER A 101 -0.35 -4.25 -9.07
CA SER A 101 -0.73 -4.20 -7.65
C SER A 101 -1.09 -5.58 -7.07
N HIS A 102 -1.80 -6.42 -7.84
CA HIS A 102 -2.13 -7.80 -7.44
C HIS A 102 -0.88 -8.67 -7.35
N GLY A 103 0.06 -8.51 -8.29
CA GLY A 103 1.38 -9.15 -8.24
C GLY A 103 2.17 -8.72 -7.01
N ALA A 104 2.17 -7.42 -6.69
CA ALA A 104 2.82 -6.88 -5.50
C ALA A 104 2.23 -7.50 -4.21
N THR A 105 0.90 -7.61 -4.15
CA THR A 105 0.18 -8.18 -3.01
C THR A 105 0.53 -9.66 -2.80
N LEU A 106 0.53 -10.46 -3.88
CA LEU A 106 0.97 -11.86 -3.81
C LEU A 106 2.44 -11.97 -3.40
N GLY A 107 3.29 -11.10 -3.95
CA GLY A 107 4.69 -10.96 -3.60
C GLY A 107 4.93 -10.64 -2.13
N ILE A 108 4.13 -9.76 -1.54
CA ILE A 108 4.14 -9.47 -0.09
C ILE A 108 3.79 -10.71 0.71
N PHE A 109 2.72 -11.44 0.37
CA PHE A 109 2.34 -12.65 1.09
C PHE A 109 3.40 -13.75 1.00
N LEU A 110 4.00 -13.96 -0.17
CA LEU A 110 5.10 -14.91 -0.37
C LEU A 110 6.35 -14.47 0.39
N GLY A 111 6.73 -13.20 0.31
CA GLY A 111 7.85 -12.64 1.06
C GLY A 111 7.66 -12.79 2.57
N LEU A 112 6.47 -12.47 3.08
CA LEU A 112 6.09 -12.66 4.47
C LEU A 112 6.14 -14.14 4.87
N TRP A 113 5.76 -15.05 3.98
CA TRP A 113 5.84 -16.49 4.20
C TRP A 113 7.29 -16.96 4.30
N PHE A 114 8.17 -16.57 3.38
CA PHE A 114 9.60 -16.89 3.44
C PHE A 114 10.26 -16.31 4.68
N PHE A 115 9.97 -15.06 5.02
CA PHE A 115 10.45 -14.42 6.24
C PHE A 115 10.01 -15.18 7.50
N THR A 116 8.70 -15.42 7.66
CA THR A 116 8.19 -16.09 8.87
C THR A 116 8.71 -17.52 8.99
N ARG A 117 8.80 -18.26 7.87
CA ARG A 117 9.41 -19.59 7.84
C ARG A 117 10.89 -19.57 8.21
N GLY A 118 11.67 -18.68 7.62
CA GLY A 118 13.11 -18.55 7.87
C GLY A 118 13.44 -18.10 9.29
N ASN A 119 12.53 -17.41 9.97
CA ASN A 119 12.72 -16.93 11.34
C ASN A 119 11.90 -17.74 12.38
N HIS A 120 11.28 -18.84 11.96
CA HIS A 120 10.46 -19.73 12.78
C HIS A 120 9.34 -19.01 13.55
N LEU A 121 8.68 -18.08 12.87
CA LEU A 121 7.57 -17.30 13.38
C LEU A 121 6.25 -17.83 12.82
N PRO A 122 5.14 -17.76 13.59
CA PRO A 122 3.82 -18.02 13.04
C PRO A 122 3.49 -17.04 11.91
N PHE A 123 2.95 -17.51 10.79
CA PHE A 123 2.59 -16.64 9.67
C PHE A 123 1.61 -15.53 10.08
N ILE A 124 0.64 -15.86 10.93
CA ILE A 124 -0.34 -14.90 11.46
C ILE A 124 0.29 -13.78 12.28
N TRP A 125 1.42 -14.04 12.96
CA TRP A 125 2.18 -13.01 13.67
C TRP A 125 2.73 -11.98 12.68
N GLY A 126 3.28 -12.45 11.56
CA GLY A 126 3.78 -11.58 10.50
C GLY A 126 2.65 -10.77 9.85
N LEU A 127 1.50 -11.39 9.62
CA LEU A 127 0.32 -10.73 9.06
C LEU A 127 -0.13 -9.55 9.93
N ASP A 128 -0.22 -9.73 11.25
CA ASP A 128 -0.62 -8.65 12.16
C ASP A 128 0.35 -7.46 12.15
N ARG A 129 1.66 -7.68 11.96
CA ARG A 129 2.65 -6.58 11.93
C ARG A 129 2.61 -5.84 10.60
N ILE A 130 2.54 -6.57 9.49
CA ILE A 130 2.39 -5.96 8.16
C ILE A 130 1.05 -5.22 8.06
N ALA A 131 -0.01 -5.72 8.68
CA ALA A 131 -1.32 -5.10 8.71
C ALA A 131 -1.34 -3.71 9.35
N ILE A 132 -0.46 -3.43 10.32
CA ILE A 132 -0.35 -2.10 10.92
C ILE A 132 0.27 -1.13 9.90
N VAL A 133 1.36 -1.51 9.23
CA VAL A 133 2.09 -0.59 8.34
C VAL A 133 1.47 -0.46 6.95
N ALA A 134 0.72 -1.46 6.49
CA ALA A 134 0.04 -1.43 5.19
C ALA A 134 -0.86 -0.20 4.97
N PRO A 135 -1.78 0.19 5.88
CA PRO A 135 -2.59 1.40 5.71
C PRO A 135 -1.76 2.69 5.75
N LEU A 136 -0.66 2.74 6.52
CA LEU A 136 0.27 3.88 6.49
C LEU A 136 0.90 4.02 5.09
N SER A 137 1.46 2.94 4.55
CA SER A 137 2.02 2.93 3.19
C SER A 137 0.96 3.26 2.15
N GLY A 138 -0.25 2.71 2.29
CA GLY A 138 -1.39 3.03 1.42
C GLY A 138 -1.75 4.50 1.43
N ALA A 139 -1.78 5.15 2.59
CA ALA A 139 -2.05 6.58 2.71
C ALA A 139 -0.99 7.43 1.99
N VAL A 140 0.29 7.12 2.20
CA VAL A 140 1.40 7.84 1.54
C VAL A 140 1.37 7.63 0.03
N ILE A 141 1.08 6.42 -0.44
CA ILE A 141 0.92 6.13 -1.88
C ILE A 141 -0.25 6.92 -2.46
N ARG A 142 -1.35 7.11 -1.72
CA ARG A 142 -2.48 7.95 -2.17
C ARG A 142 -2.10 9.42 -2.32
N LEU A 143 -1.22 9.95 -1.48
CA LEU A 143 -0.62 11.27 -1.71
C LEU A 143 0.24 11.29 -2.98
N GLY A 144 0.91 10.18 -3.30
CA GLY A 144 1.59 10.00 -4.59
C GLY A 144 0.62 10.06 -5.77
N ASN A 145 -0.53 9.38 -5.69
CA ASN A 145 -1.56 9.43 -6.72
C ASN A 145 -2.14 10.84 -6.88
N LEU A 146 -2.26 11.60 -5.79
CA LEU A 146 -2.65 13.00 -5.84
C LEU A 146 -1.65 13.82 -6.68
N PHE A 147 -0.34 13.68 -6.46
CA PHE A 147 0.67 14.36 -7.27
C PHE A 147 0.65 13.95 -8.74
N ASN A 148 0.33 12.69 -9.05
CA ASN A 148 0.13 12.25 -10.43
C ASN A 148 -1.21 12.70 -11.04
N SER A 149 -2.13 13.26 -10.25
CA SER A 149 -3.52 13.50 -10.65
C SER A 149 -4.22 12.23 -11.17
N GLU A 150 -3.96 11.09 -10.54
CA GLU A 150 -4.52 9.78 -10.89
C GLU A 150 -5.57 9.34 -9.87
N ILE A 151 -6.54 8.53 -10.30
CA ILE A 151 -7.59 7.98 -9.40
C ILE A 151 -8.45 9.12 -8.83
N VAL A 152 -8.83 10.07 -9.71
CA VAL A 152 -9.65 11.22 -9.35
C VAL A 152 -11.11 10.82 -9.16
N GLY A 153 -11.86 11.69 -8.49
CA GLY A 153 -13.30 11.54 -8.33
C GLY A 153 -14.12 12.07 -9.49
N TYR A 154 -15.41 11.73 -9.46
CA TYR A 154 -16.40 12.36 -10.33
C TYR A 154 -16.45 13.88 -10.10
N PRO A 155 -16.92 14.64 -11.10
CA PRO A 155 -17.20 16.07 -10.94
C PRO A 155 -18.10 16.34 -9.74
N THR A 156 -17.82 17.43 -9.03
CA THR A 156 -18.53 17.82 -7.81
C THR A 156 -18.66 19.33 -7.74
N ASP A 157 -19.79 19.79 -7.19
CA ASP A 157 -20.02 21.21 -6.91
C ASP A 157 -19.54 21.62 -5.51
N SER A 158 -18.89 20.71 -4.78
CA SER A 158 -18.36 20.96 -3.44
C SER A 158 -17.29 22.06 -3.43
N ALA A 159 -17.33 22.90 -2.40
CA ALA A 159 -16.31 23.93 -2.13
C ALA A 159 -14.91 23.34 -1.80
N PHE A 160 -14.80 22.03 -1.60
CA PHE A 160 -13.51 21.34 -1.40
C PHE A 160 -13.07 20.53 -2.63
N GLY A 161 -13.72 20.75 -3.79
CA GLY A 161 -13.37 20.08 -5.04
C GLY A 161 -12.03 20.56 -5.59
N PHE A 162 -11.32 19.65 -6.24
CA PHE A 162 -10.02 19.89 -6.87
C PHE A 162 -10.18 19.94 -8.39
N LYS A 163 -9.63 20.96 -9.03
CA LYS A 163 -9.46 21.02 -10.49
C LYS A 163 -8.13 20.38 -10.85
N PHE A 164 -8.16 19.13 -11.31
CA PHE A 164 -6.96 18.36 -11.64
C PHE A 164 -6.46 18.73 -13.04
N VAL A 165 -5.60 19.75 -13.14
CA VAL A 165 -5.15 20.29 -14.43
C VAL A 165 -4.42 19.25 -15.26
N TYR A 166 -3.53 18.47 -14.63
CA TYR A 166 -2.79 17.42 -15.33
C TYR A 166 -3.69 16.28 -15.84
N HIS A 167 -4.80 16.01 -15.15
CA HIS A 167 -5.77 14.97 -15.54
C HIS A 167 -6.68 15.45 -16.68
N ASP A 168 -7.39 16.57 -16.47
CA ASP A 168 -8.47 17.00 -17.36
C ASP A 168 -7.98 17.85 -18.54
N ALA A 169 -6.79 18.46 -18.44
CA ALA A 169 -6.20 19.31 -19.48
C ALA A 169 -4.82 18.80 -19.93
N ARG A 170 -4.60 17.48 -19.93
CA ARG A 170 -3.30 16.86 -20.21
C ARG A 170 -2.63 17.30 -21.51
N ARG A 171 -3.42 17.52 -22.58
CA ARG A 171 -2.87 18.03 -23.86
C ARG A 171 -2.33 19.46 -23.70
N ALA A 172 -3.11 20.35 -23.11
CA ALA A 172 -2.71 21.72 -22.85
C ALA A 172 -1.52 21.79 -21.88
N TRP A 173 -1.46 20.90 -20.89
CA TRP A 173 -0.30 20.77 -20.00
C TRP A 173 1.01 20.61 -20.77
N TYR A 174 1.05 19.70 -21.75
CA TYR A 174 2.26 19.50 -22.57
C TYR A 174 2.51 20.65 -23.55
N GLU A 175 1.46 21.21 -24.13
CA GLU A 175 1.56 22.35 -25.07
C GLU A 175 2.15 23.59 -24.40
N PHE A 176 1.76 23.88 -23.15
CA PHE A 176 2.20 25.06 -22.41
C PHE A 176 3.28 24.78 -21.35
N GLY A 177 3.90 23.59 -21.39
CA GLY A 177 4.99 23.23 -20.47
C GLY A 177 4.60 23.30 -18.98
N GLY A 178 3.36 22.96 -18.65
CA GLY A 178 2.79 23.03 -17.30
C GLY A 178 2.10 24.35 -16.94
N ASN A 179 2.33 25.44 -17.70
CA ASN A 179 1.71 26.74 -17.44
C ASN A 179 0.40 26.90 -18.22
N VAL A 180 -0.60 26.08 -17.89
CA VAL A 180 -1.88 26.06 -18.61
C VAL A 180 -2.62 27.41 -18.46
N PRO A 181 -3.09 28.04 -19.55
CA PRO A 181 -3.84 29.30 -19.49
C PRO A 181 -5.07 29.25 -18.58
N GLN A 182 -5.34 30.34 -17.85
CA GLN A 182 -6.45 30.43 -16.90
C GLN A 182 -7.81 30.14 -17.55
N GLU A 183 -8.01 30.56 -18.80
CA GLU A 183 -9.24 30.31 -19.56
C GLU A 183 -9.54 28.81 -19.71
N ILE A 184 -8.50 27.97 -19.83
CA ILE A 184 -8.64 26.51 -19.88
C ILE A 184 -8.91 25.97 -18.48
N ILE A 185 -8.18 26.45 -17.45
CA ILE A 185 -8.38 26.03 -16.05
C ILE A 185 -9.80 26.35 -15.57
N ASP A 186 -10.38 27.45 -16.03
CA ASP A 186 -11.75 27.84 -15.69
C ASP A 186 -12.81 26.87 -16.23
N MET A 187 -12.52 26.19 -17.35
CA MET A 187 -13.37 25.15 -17.94
C MET A 187 -13.24 23.77 -17.27
N ILE A 188 -12.19 23.54 -16.48
CA ILE A 188 -11.97 22.26 -15.80
C ILE A 188 -13.01 22.09 -14.68
N PRO A 189 -13.72 20.94 -14.61
CA PRO A 189 -14.63 20.67 -13.52
C PRO A 189 -13.87 20.46 -12.21
N ALA A 190 -14.43 20.95 -11.09
CA ALA A 190 -13.94 20.55 -9.78
C ALA A 190 -14.37 19.09 -9.52
N ARG A 191 -13.49 18.28 -8.94
CA ARG A 191 -13.68 16.84 -8.70
C ARG A 191 -13.48 16.50 -7.24
N HIS A 192 -14.09 15.40 -6.79
CA HIS A 192 -13.76 14.85 -5.49
C HIS A 192 -12.27 14.43 -5.45
N PRO A 193 -11.45 14.95 -4.52
CA PRO A 193 -10.09 14.46 -4.31
C PRO A 193 -10.11 13.12 -3.57
N ALA A 194 -10.60 12.07 -4.23
CA ALA A 194 -10.80 10.74 -3.65
C ALA A 194 -9.52 10.16 -3.03
N GLN A 195 -8.35 10.52 -3.55
CA GLN A 195 -7.05 10.13 -3.01
C GLN A 195 -6.84 10.68 -1.59
N LEU A 196 -7.26 11.91 -1.30
CA LEU A 196 -7.19 12.49 0.04
C LEU A 196 -8.17 11.80 0.99
N TYR A 197 -9.36 11.46 0.51
CA TYR A 197 -10.35 10.72 1.31
C TYR A 197 -9.79 9.34 1.70
N GLU A 198 -9.24 8.59 0.73
CA GLU A 198 -8.59 7.30 0.99
C GLU A 198 -7.40 7.46 1.94
N ALA A 199 -6.54 8.45 1.72
CA ALA A 199 -5.38 8.70 2.57
C ALA A 199 -5.76 8.97 4.03
N LEU A 200 -6.78 9.79 4.27
CA LEU A 200 -7.26 10.10 5.62
C LEU A 200 -7.84 8.87 6.32
N CYS A 201 -8.67 8.10 5.64
CA CYS A 201 -9.25 6.87 6.19
C CYS A 201 -8.20 5.79 6.45
N TYR A 202 -7.19 5.67 5.59
CA TYR A 202 -6.06 4.77 5.82
C TYR A 202 -5.19 5.25 6.99
N MET A 203 -4.94 6.56 7.13
CA MET A 203 -4.25 7.09 8.31
C MET A 203 -5.03 6.84 9.61
N LEU A 204 -6.36 6.97 9.59
CA LEU A 204 -7.20 6.61 10.72
C LEU A 204 -7.09 5.12 11.05
N THR A 205 -7.16 4.25 10.04
CA THR A 205 -7.00 2.80 10.19
C THR A 205 -5.63 2.47 10.81
N PHE A 206 -4.55 3.06 10.29
CA PHE A 206 -3.21 2.95 10.86
C PHE A 206 -3.17 3.37 12.33
N GLY A 207 -3.72 4.55 12.66
CA GLY A 207 -3.74 5.09 14.01
C GLY A 207 -4.47 4.16 14.99
N VAL A 208 -5.64 3.64 14.60
CA VAL A 208 -6.41 2.68 15.40
C VAL A 208 -5.61 1.39 15.60
N LEU A 209 -5.03 0.80 14.56
CA LEU A 209 -4.27 -0.45 14.66
C LEU A 209 -3.01 -0.29 15.50
N LEU A 210 -2.28 0.81 15.31
CA LEU A 210 -1.10 1.13 16.11
C LEU A 210 -1.48 1.37 17.57
N TRP A 211 -2.61 2.03 17.85
CA TRP A 211 -3.12 2.19 19.21
C TRP A 211 -3.52 0.86 19.85
N LEU A 212 -4.23 -0.01 19.13
CA LEU A 212 -4.59 -1.36 19.61
C LEU A 212 -3.34 -2.20 19.89
N TYR A 213 -2.32 -2.08 19.04
CA TYR A 213 -1.01 -2.70 19.26
C TYR A 213 -0.30 -2.11 20.49
N CYS A 214 -0.18 -0.78 20.58
CA CYS A 214 0.64 -0.12 21.57
C CYS A 214 0.02 -0.07 22.97
N SER A 215 -1.27 0.27 23.05
CA SER A 215 -1.96 0.54 24.31
C SER A 215 -2.66 -0.68 24.88
N LYS A 216 -3.06 -1.64 24.03
CA LYS A 216 -3.82 -2.83 24.45
C LYS A 216 -3.06 -4.14 24.26
N ASP A 217 -1.92 -4.09 23.56
CA ASP A 217 -1.07 -5.24 23.29
C ASP A 217 -1.78 -6.38 22.52
N LEU A 218 -2.79 -6.02 21.74
CA LEU A 218 -3.68 -7.01 21.12
C LEU A 218 -3.03 -7.76 19.97
N GLY A 219 -2.05 -7.16 19.28
CA GLY A 219 -1.28 -7.87 18.26
C GLY A 219 -0.48 -9.06 18.80
N ARG A 220 -0.23 -9.10 20.12
CA ARG A 220 0.43 -10.23 20.79
C ARG A 220 -0.59 -11.18 21.44
N ARG A 221 -1.63 -10.61 22.07
CA ARG A 221 -2.64 -11.37 22.82
C ARG A 221 -3.69 -12.05 21.94
N ARG A 222 -3.99 -11.47 20.76
CA ARG A 222 -5.09 -11.84 19.87
C ARG A 222 -4.60 -11.96 18.41
N PRO A 223 -3.91 -13.06 18.05
CA PRO A 223 -3.40 -13.24 16.69
C PRO A 223 -4.51 -13.19 15.63
N GLY A 224 -4.29 -12.40 14.58
CA GLY A 224 -5.21 -12.18 13.47
C GLY A 224 -6.16 -11.00 13.67
N LEU A 225 -6.22 -10.40 14.87
CA LEU A 225 -7.07 -9.25 15.13
C LEU A 225 -6.65 -8.03 14.29
N LEU A 226 -5.35 -7.72 14.24
CA LEU A 226 -4.86 -6.53 13.57
C LEU A 226 -4.93 -6.69 12.06
N PHE A 227 -4.62 -7.89 11.55
CA PHE A 227 -4.86 -8.23 10.16
C PHE A 227 -6.33 -8.10 9.77
N GLY A 228 -7.24 -8.65 10.58
CA GLY A 228 -8.68 -8.51 10.34
C GLY A 228 -9.15 -7.06 10.38
N GLY A 229 -8.64 -6.27 11.34
CA GLY A 229 -8.91 -4.84 11.45
C GLY A 229 -8.40 -4.03 10.25
N ALA A 230 -7.22 -4.34 9.73
CA ALA A 230 -6.69 -3.71 8.54
C ALA A 230 -7.51 -4.05 7.29
N MET A 231 -7.87 -5.31 7.10
CA MET A 231 -8.76 -5.71 5.99
C MET A 231 -10.09 -4.97 6.08
N LEU A 232 -10.70 -4.92 7.25
CA LEU A 232 -11.97 -4.22 7.43
C LEU A 232 -11.83 -2.71 7.14
N GLY A 233 -10.83 -2.05 7.74
CA GLY A 233 -10.61 -0.61 7.57
C GLY A 233 -10.28 -0.21 6.12
N ILE A 234 -9.35 -0.92 5.48
CA ILE A 234 -8.93 -0.61 4.10
C ILE A 234 -10.07 -0.87 3.11
N PHE A 235 -10.72 -2.04 3.21
CA PHE A 235 -11.69 -2.44 2.18
C PHE A 235 -13.08 -1.83 2.39
N LEU A 236 -13.48 -1.46 3.62
CA LEU A 236 -14.66 -0.59 3.79
C LEU A 236 -14.41 0.80 3.21
N THR A 237 -13.25 1.38 3.49
CA THR A 237 -12.84 2.68 2.90
C THR A 237 -12.91 2.62 1.38
N ARG A 238 -12.29 1.59 0.78
CA ARG A 238 -12.33 1.37 -0.67
C ARG A 238 -13.76 1.25 -1.18
N PHE A 239 -14.57 0.37 -0.57
CA PHE A 239 -15.95 0.13 -1.00
C PHE A 239 -16.79 1.42 -1.05
N PHE A 240 -16.71 2.26 -0.02
CA PHE A 240 -17.50 3.49 0.05
C PHE A 240 -16.93 4.63 -0.80
N ILE A 241 -15.61 4.79 -0.88
CA ILE A 241 -15.01 5.88 -1.67
C ILE A 241 -15.13 5.62 -3.18
N GLU A 242 -15.22 4.36 -3.61
CA GLU A 242 -15.39 4.04 -5.03
C GLU A 242 -16.68 4.63 -5.63
N PHE A 243 -17.73 4.86 -4.84
CA PHE A 243 -18.94 5.58 -5.29
C PHE A 243 -18.65 7.03 -5.71
N LEU A 244 -17.55 7.61 -5.26
CA LEU A 244 -17.12 8.97 -5.59
C LEU A 244 -16.07 9.00 -6.70
N LYS A 245 -15.57 7.84 -7.13
CA LYS A 245 -14.43 7.70 -8.06
C LYS A 245 -14.87 7.46 -9.49
N GLU A 246 -14.15 8.07 -10.43
CA GLU A 246 -14.37 7.76 -11.83
C GLU A 246 -14.01 6.31 -12.13
N ARG A 247 -14.81 5.69 -13.00
CA ARG A 247 -14.54 4.34 -13.50
C ARG A 247 -13.24 4.35 -14.28
N GLN A 248 -12.43 3.33 -14.03
CA GLN A 248 -11.09 3.24 -14.63
C GLN A 248 -11.09 2.46 -15.94
N VAL A 249 -12.13 1.66 -16.17
CA VAL A 249 -12.23 0.73 -17.30
C VAL A 249 -13.64 0.72 -17.88
N ASP A 250 -13.74 0.75 -19.21
CA ASP A 250 -15.02 0.95 -19.91
C ASP A 250 -16.05 -0.15 -19.65
N PHE A 251 -15.63 -1.39 -19.40
CA PHE A 251 -16.55 -2.50 -19.13
C PHE A 251 -17.33 -2.34 -17.82
N GLU A 252 -16.88 -1.46 -16.92
CA GLU A 252 -17.61 -1.17 -15.69
C GLU A 252 -18.93 -0.45 -16.00
N MET A 253 -19.08 0.21 -17.16
CA MET A 253 -20.30 0.88 -17.60
C MET A 253 -21.54 -0.01 -17.45
N GLY A 254 -22.53 0.48 -16.69
CA GLY A 254 -23.78 -0.24 -16.42
C GLY A 254 -23.73 -1.24 -15.26
N MET A 255 -22.57 -1.52 -14.66
CA MET A 255 -22.49 -2.30 -13.42
C MET A 255 -23.05 -1.53 -12.23
N ALA A 256 -23.80 -2.23 -11.36
CA ALA A 256 -24.36 -1.68 -10.12
C ALA A 256 -23.30 -1.40 -9.05
N LEU A 257 -22.29 -2.28 -8.99
CA LEU A 257 -21.07 -2.11 -8.21
C LEU A 257 -19.90 -2.29 -9.16
N ASP A 258 -18.89 -1.42 -9.09
CA ASP A 258 -17.69 -1.58 -9.91
C ASP A 258 -16.80 -2.74 -9.42
N MET A 259 -15.74 -3.04 -10.16
CA MET A 259 -14.83 -4.14 -9.79
C MET A 259 -14.09 -3.85 -8.48
N GLY A 260 -13.78 -2.59 -8.19
CA GLY A 260 -13.15 -2.19 -6.94
C GLY A 260 -14.00 -2.53 -5.72
N GLN A 261 -15.31 -2.33 -5.81
CA GLN A 261 -16.30 -2.66 -4.79
C GLN A 261 -16.53 -4.16 -4.67
N LEU A 262 -16.71 -4.86 -5.79
CA LEU A 262 -16.88 -6.32 -5.79
C LEU A 262 -15.67 -7.03 -5.18
N LEU A 263 -14.46 -6.62 -5.53
CA LEU A 263 -13.24 -7.16 -4.95
C LEU A 263 -13.07 -6.80 -3.48
N SER A 264 -13.71 -5.75 -2.97
CA SER A 264 -13.63 -5.35 -1.56
C SER A 264 -14.46 -6.26 -0.65
N ILE A 265 -15.59 -6.78 -1.13
CA ILE A 265 -16.52 -7.60 -0.33
C ILE A 265 -15.84 -8.84 0.29
N PRO A 266 -15.09 -9.68 -0.45
CA PRO A 266 -14.40 -10.83 0.14
C PRO A 266 -13.43 -10.45 1.25
N PHE A 267 -12.72 -9.32 1.14
CA PHE A 267 -11.78 -8.87 2.16
C PHE A 267 -12.48 -8.27 3.37
N ILE A 268 -13.62 -7.60 3.19
CA ILE A 268 -14.48 -7.16 4.30
C ILE A 268 -14.93 -8.38 5.11
N ILE A 269 -15.44 -9.42 4.43
CA ILE A 269 -15.86 -10.67 5.07
C ILE A 269 -14.69 -11.33 5.80
N LEU A 270 -13.53 -11.45 5.15
CA LEU A 270 -12.32 -11.98 5.76
C LEU A 270 -11.93 -11.20 7.01
N GLY A 271 -12.01 -9.87 6.97
CA GLY A 271 -11.75 -8.99 8.10
C GLY A 271 -12.66 -9.30 9.29
N VAL A 272 -13.97 -9.36 9.06
CA VAL A 272 -14.97 -9.70 10.09
C VAL A 272 -14.71 -11.09 10.68
N VAL A 273 -14.48 -12.10 9.84
CA VAL A 273 -14.21 -13.47 10.26
C VAL A 273 -12.94 -13.55 11.11
N MET A 274 -11.88 -12.84 10.72
CA MET A 274 -10.60 -12.84 11.45
C MET A 274 -10.73 -12.17 12.81
N ILE A 275 -11.43 -11.04 12.89
CA ILE A 275 -11.73 -10.35 14.15
C ILE A 275 -12.54 -11.27 15.06
N ALA A 276 -13.66 -11.82 14.57
CA ALA A 276 -14.51 -12.71 15.36
C ALA A 276 -13.74 -13.93 15.89
N ARG A 277 -12.97 -14.60 15.02
CA ARG A 277 -12.14 -15.75 15.39
C ARG A 277 -11.07 -15.39 16.44
N SER A 278 -10.51 -14.18 16.39
CA SER A 278 -9.53 -13.71 17.39
C SER A 278 -10.16 -13.55 18.78
N PHE A 279 -11.44 -13.19 18.85
CA PHE A 279 -12.18 -13.04 20.11
C PHE A 279 -12.72 -14.36 20.67
N MET A 280 -13.06 -15.32 19.80
CA MET A 280 -13.51 -16.65 20.19
C MET A 280 -12.41 -17.55 20.76
N ARG A 281 -11.14 -17.23 20.52
CA ARG A 281 -10.00 -17.96 21.09
C ARG A 281 -9.57 -17.34 22.42
N PRO A 282 -9.12 -18.17 23.39
CA PRO A 282 -8.50 -17.64 24.59
C PRO A 282 -7.27 -16.81 24.20
N GLU A 283 -6.97 -15.80 25.02
CA GLU A 283 -5.78 -15.00 24.82
C GLU A 283 -4.51 -15.84 24.93
N VAL A 284 -3.50 -15.46 24.16
CA VAL A 284 -2.18 -16.10 24.23
C VAL A 284 -1.62 -15.86 25.63
N ALA A 285 -1.54 -16.94 26.43
CA ALA A 285 -1.07 -16.87 27.82
C ALA A 285 0.43 -16.57 27.92
N ASP A 286 1.24 -17.18 27.05
CA ASP A 286 2.68 -16.89 26.95
C ASP A 286 2.99 -16.10 25.67
N ILE A 287 2.92 -14.78 25.81
CA ILE A 287 3.22 -13.82 24.75
C ILE A 287 4.70 -13.90 24.30
N ASN A 288 5.59 -14.31 25.20
CA ASN A 288 7.03 -14.30 24.95
C ASN A 288 7.54 -15.60 24.32
N ALA A 289 6.77 -16.69 24.36
CA ALA A 289 7.13 -17.98 23.77
C ALA A 289 7.59 -17.85 22.31
N VAL A 290 6.89 -17.05 21.50
CA VAL A 290 7.23 -16.81 20.09
C VAL A 290 8.61 -16.17 19.95
N MET A 291 8.89 -15.13 20.74
CA MET A 291 10.19 -14.45 20.75
C MET A 291 11.29 -15.38 21.25
N GLN A 292 11.08 -16.08 22.37
CA GLN A 292 12.08 -16.97 22.97
C GLN A 292 12.50 -18.07 21.99
N HIS A 293 11.54 -18.69 21.31
CA HIS A 293 11.80 -19.71 20.30
C HIS A 293 12.74 -19.19 19.19
N THR A 294 12.42 -18.04 18.60
CA THR A 294 13.24 -17.44 17.54
C THR A 294 14.64 -17.08 18.05
N VAL A 295 14.75 -16.47 19.24
CA VAL A 295 16.04 -16.12 19.86
C VAL A 295 16.91 -17.36 20.11
N ASP A 296 16.31 -18.47 20.53
CA ASP A 296 17.06 -19.69 20.82
C ASP A 296 17.52 -20.42 19.55
N VAL A 297 16.74 -20.42 18.47
CA VAL A 297 17.19 -20.91 17.15
C VAL A 297 18.44 -20.16 16.72
N TYR A 298 18.35 -18.84 16.76
CA TYR A 298 19.41 -17.91 16.47
C TYR A 298 20.70 -18.14 17.28
N LYS A 299 20.59 -18.34 18.59
CA LYS A 299 21.75 -18.72 19.42
C LYS A 299 22.39 -20.04 18.96
N ARG A 300 21.57 -21.03 18.55
CA ARG A 300 22.06 -22.32 18.05
C ARG A 300 22.79 -22.16 16.71
N GLU A 301 22.28 -21.32 15.82
CA GLU A 301 22.93 -21.02 14.53
C GLU A 301 24.27 -20.30 14.71
N ASP A 302 24.33 -19.30 15.59
CA ASP A 302 25.56 -18.57 15.88
C ASP A 302 26.63 -19.52 16.46
N LYS A 303 26.21 -20.43 17.35
CA LYS A 303 27.07 -21.50 17.89
C LYS A 303 27.60 -22.43 16.80
N LYS A 304 26.77 -22.81 15.81
CA LYS A 304 27.18 -23.65 14.67
C LYS A 304 28.17 -22.93 13.75
N ARG A 305 28.05 -21.61 13.59
CA ARG A 305 28.91 -20.79 12.72
C ARG A 305 30.23 -20.39 13.36
N GLY A 306 30.56 -20.90 14.55
CA GLY A 306 31.79 -20.54 15.26
C GLY A 306 31.85 -19.09 15.73
N LYS A 307 30.75 -18.33 15.61
CA LYS A 307 30.62 -16.98 16.16
C LYS A 307 30.36 -17.10 17.66
N LYS A 308 31.41 -17.33 18.45
CA LYS A 308 31.35 -16.98 19.88
C LYS A 308 31.25 -15.45 19.97
N LYS A 309 30.26 -14.97 20.72
CA LYS A 309 30.17 -13.57 21.12
C LYS A 309 31.46 -13.09 21.75
#